data_AF-A0A3D1G8F0-F1
#
_entry.id   AF-A0A3D1G8F0-F1
#
_cell.length_a   1.000
_cell.length_b   1.000
_cell.length_c   1.000
_cell.angle_alpha   90.00
_cell.angle_beta   90.00
_cell.angle_gamma   90.00
#
_symmetry.space_group_name_H-M   'P 1'
#
loop_
_entity.id
_entity.type
_entity.pdbx_description
1 polymer ?
#
loop_
_entity_poly.entity_id
_entity_poly.type
_entity_poly.pdbx_seq_one_letter_code
_entity_poly.pdbx_strand_id
1 'polypeptide(L)'
;MPELHETRLEKFPFGEQPEDVFYLLIDLKANPEGVDLVTLSNTDPRFLDATLNEMGCLLMLSGDEMNELIRRGQVTESEMHATLFELAKKEGIIK
;
A
#
# COMPACT_ATOMS: atom_id res chain seq x y z
N MET A 1 8.23 13.12 7.55
CA MET A 1 7.28 12.65 6.53
C MET A 1 8.02 12.28 5.26
N PRO A 2 7.71 11.16 4.62
CA PRO A 2 8.01 10.98 3.21
C PRO A 2 7.19 11.97 2.37
N GLU A 3 7.83 12.53 1.35
CA GLU A 3 7.16 13.27 0.28
C GLU A 3 6.62 12.29 -0.78
N LEU A 4 5.71 12.72 -1.67
CA LEU A 4 5.09 11.84 -2.67
C LEU A 4 6.13 11.06 -3.50
N HIS A 5 7.19 11.73 -3.96
CA HIS A 5 8.27 11.14 -4.76
C HIS A 5 9.18 10.19 -3.98
N GLU A 6 9.06 10.19 -2.65
CA GLU A 6 9.75 9.28 -1.73
C GLU A 6 8.87 8.09 -1.35
N THR A 7 7.70 7.97 -1.99
CA THR A 7 6.82 6.82 -1.84
C THR A 7 6.59 6.11 -3.17
N ARG A 8 6.18 4.85 -3.09
CA ARG A 8 5.78 4.06 -4.26
C ARG A 8 4.50 3.30 -3.95
N LEU A 9 3.58 3.28 -4.91
CA LEU A 9 2.44 2.39 -4.86
C LEU A 9 2.77 1.09 -5.59
N GLU A 10 2.73 -0.02 -4.86
CA GLU A 10 2.96 -1.36 -5.39
C GLU A 10 1.65 -2.15 -5.41
N LYS A 11 1.44 -2.95 -6.46
CA LYS A 11 0.22 -3.73 -6.68
C LYS A 11 0.59 -5.20 -6.80
N PHE A 12 -0.01 -6.03 -5.96
CA PHE A 12 0.33 -7.45 -5.86
C PHE A 12 -0.90 -8.33 -6.00
N PRO A 13 -1.00 -9.14 -7.07
CA PRO A 13 -2.03 -10.17 -7.19
C PRO A 13 -1.60 -11.44 -6.44
N PHE A 14 -2.40 -11.86 -5.46
CA PHE A 14 -2.26 -13.16 -4.79
C PHE A 14 -3.19 -14.23 -5.39
N GLY A 15 -4.06 -13.84 -6.31
CA GLY A 15 -5.01 -14.70 -7.01
C GLY A 15 -5.44 -14.07 -8.34
N GLU A 16 -6.42 -14.70 -8.99
CA GLU A 16 -6.92 -14.27 -10.29
C GLU A 16 -8.06 -13.25 -10.17
N GLN A 17 -8.69 -13.14 -9.00
CA GLN A 17 -9.81 -12.24 -8.81
C GLN A 17 -9.35 -10.82 -8.42
N PRO A 18 -10.12 -9.77 -8.75
CA PRO A 18 -9.81 -8.39 -8.36
C PRO A 18 -9.66 -8.20 -6.84
N GLU A 19 -10.42 -8.94 -6.04
CA GLU A 19 -10.34 -8.93 -4.57
C GLU A 19 -9.01 -9.50 -4.03
N ASP A 20 -8.35 -10.37 -4.79
CA ASP A 20 -7.06 -10.96 -4.43
C ASP A 20 -5.87 -10.03 -4.73
N VAL A 21 -6.14 -8.80 -5.13
CA VAL A 21 -5.15 -7.77 -5.41
C VAL A 21 -4.94 -6.91 -4.18
N PHE A 22 -3.69 -6.70 -3.79
CA PHE A 22 -3.33 -5.79 -2.72
C PHE A 22 -2.56 -4.59 -3.24
N TYR A 23 -2.82 -3.44 -2.64
CA TYR A 23 -2.23 -2.14 -2.96
C TYR A 23 -1.44 -1.67 -1.74
N LEU A 24 -0.13 -1.51 -1.90
CA LEU A 24 0.78 -1.17 -0.81
C LEU A 24 1.47 0.16 -1.10
N LEU A 25 1.29 1.14 -0.21
CA LEU A 25 2.01 2.41 -0.25
C LEU A 25 3.29 2.28 0.57
N ILE A 26 4.45 2.36 -0.09
CA ILE A 26 5.76 2.12 0.51
C ILE A 26 6.53 3.42 0.69
N ASP A 27 7.15 3.60 1.84
CA ASP A 27 8.17 4.62 2.10
C ASP A 27 9.54 4.14 1.59
N LEU A 28 10.02 4.74 0.50
CA LEU A 28 11.30 4.39 -0.12
C LEU A 28 12.51 4.78 0.72
N LYS A 29 12.35 5.67 1.71
CA LYS A 29 13.44 5.96 2.67
C LYS A 29 13.61 4.82 3.66
N ALA A 30 12.51 4.22 4.10
CA ALA A 30 12.53 3.07 4.99
C ALA A 30 12.95 1.80 4.24
N ASN A 31 12.47 1.64 3.00
CA ASN A 31 12.80 0.50 2.16
C ASN A 31 12.89 0.89 0.67
N PRO A 32 14.10 1.16 0.16
CA PRO A 32 14.33 1.53 -1.24
C PRO A 32 13.96 0.41 -2.24
N GLU A 33 14.05 -0.85 -1.81
CA GLU A 33 13.84 -2.01 -2.66
C GLU A 33 12.34 -2.30 -2.88
N GLY A 34 11.49 -1.91 -1.92
CA GLY A 34 10.05 -2.21 -1.94
C GLY A 34 9.71 -3.52 -1.23
N VAL A 35 8.48 -3.99 -1.43
CA VAL A 35 7.99 -5.18 -0.73
C VAL A 35 8.67 -6.43 -1.25
N ASP A 36 9.29 -7.20 -0.35
CA ASP A 36 9.76 -8.54 -0.66
C ASP A 36 8.60 -9.54 -0.48
N LEU A 37 7.97 -9.89 -1.61
CA LEU A 37 6.88 -10.87 -1.66
C LEU A 37 7.29 -12.26 -1.17
N VAL A 38 8.54 -12.66 -1.35
CA VAL A 38 9.01 -13.98 -0.89
C VAL A 38 9.03 -13.98 0.63
N THR A 39 9.54 -12.92 1.25
CA THR A 39 9.49 -12.78 2.71
C THR A 39 8.05 -12.65 3.20
N LEU A 40 7.22 -11.84 2.54
CA LEU A 40 5.82 -11.62 2.92
C LEU A 40 4.98 -12.90 2.85
N SER A 41 5.13 -13.71 1.80
CA SER A 41 4.40 -14.98 1.63
C SER A 41 4.83 -16.07 2.62
N ASN A 42 6.05 -15.99 3.15
CA ASN A 42 6.54 -16.90 4.19
C ASN A 42 6.32 -16.37 5.61
N THR A 43 5.77 -15.16 5.75
CA THR A 43 5.54 -14.54 7.06
C THR A 43 4.36 -15.21 7.77
N ASP A 44 4.54 -15.51 9.05
CA ASP A 44 3.44 -15.96 9.90
C ASP A 44 2.36 -14.86 9.95
N PRO A 45 1.08 -15.15 9.67
CA PRO A 45 0.02 -14.15 9.64
C PRO A 45 -0.08 -13.29 10.92
N ARG A 46 0.36 -13.83 12.07
CA ARG A 46 0.38 -13.11 13.36
C ARG A 46 1.41 -11.97 13.39
N PHE A 47 2.39 -11.98 12.48
CA PHE A 47 3.45 -10.98 12.38
C PHE A 47 3.39 -10.17 11.08
N LEU A 48 2.34 -10.35 10.26
CA LEU A 48 2.19 -9.69 8.96
C LEU A 48 2.36 -8.17 9.06
N ASP A 49 1.68 -7.54 10.02
CA ASP A 49 1.75 -6.08 10.23
C ASP A 49 3.17 -5.63 10.60
N ALA A 50 3.89 -6.41 11.41
CA ALA A 50 5.26 -6.08 11.80
C ALA A 50 6.20 -6.18 10.59
N THR A 51 6.07 -7.24 9.80
CA THR A 51 6.86 -7.43 8.58
C THR A 51 6.57 -6.34 7.55
N LEU A 52 5.31 -5.96 7.34
CA LEU A 52 4.94 -4.87 6.45
C LEU A 52 5.54 -3.54 6.91
N ASN A 53 5.50 -3.24 8.21
CA ASN A 53 6.13 -2.05 8.78
C ASN A 53 7.66 -2.06 8.58
N GLU A 54 8.33 -3.19 8.79
CA GLU A 54 9.77 -3.35 8.54
C GLU A 54 10.11 -3.15 7.05
N MET A 55 9.21 -3.54 6.16
CA MET A 55 9.32 -3.30 4.71
C MET A 55 8.93 -1.87 4.30
N GLY A 56 8.68 -0.97 5.24
CA GLY A 56 8.32 0.43 4.95
C GLY A 56 6.91 0.61 4.40
N CYS A 57 6.02 -0.38 4.56
CA CYS A 57 4.62 -0.23 4.16
C CYS A 57 3.90 0.73 5.10
N LEU A 58 3.43 1.84 4.54
CA LEU A 58 2.66 2.88 5.23
C LEU A 58 1.17 2.53 5.29
N LEU A 59 0.66 1.92 4.22
CA LEU A 59 -0.75 1.55 4.07
C LEU A 59 -0.85 0.35 3.13
N MET A 60 -1.69 -0.61 3.51
CA MET A 60 -2.10 -1.73 2.66
C MET A 60 -3.61 -1.70 2.51
N LEU A 61 -4.09 -1.90 1.29
CA LEU A 61 -5.51 -2.04 0.97
C LEU A 61 -5.73 -3.26 0.08
N SER A 62 -6.77 -4.01 0.36
CA SER A 62 -7.31 -5.02 -0.55
C SER A 62 -7.95 -4.38 -1.79
N GLY A 63 -8.21 -5.19 -2.82
CA GLY A 63 -8.84 -4.75 -4.04
C GLY A 63 -10.23 -4.18 -3.81
N ASP A 64 -11.00 -4.77 -2.89
CA ASP A 64 -12.33 -4.30 -2.52
C ASP A 64 -12.28 -2.93 -1.83
N GLU A 65 -11.35 -2.73 -0.90
CA GLU A 65 -11.17 -1.43 -0.23
C GLU A 65 -10.73 -0.35 -1.23
N MET A 66 -9.79 -0.67 -2.12
CA MET A 66 -9.36 0.25 -3.18
C MET A 66 -10.53 0.61 -4.11
N ASN A 67 -11.30 -0.37 -4.56
CA ASN A 67 -12.45 -0.16 -5.41
C ASN A 67 -13.52 0.72 -4.74
N GLU A 68 -13.74 0.54 -3.44
CA GLU A 68 -14.67 1.36 -2.67
C GLU A 68 -14.18 2.82 -2.56
N LEU A 69 -12.88 3.03 -2.31
CA LEU A 69 -12.29 4.37 -2.31
C LEU A 69 -12.41 5.07 -3.68
N ILE A 70 -12.22 4.33 -4.77
CA ILE A 70 -12.41 4.81 -6.13
C ILE A 70 -13.87 5.18 -6.38
N ARG A 71 -14.81 4.30 -6.01
CA ARG A 71 -16.25 4.55 -6.16
C ARG A 71 -16.72 5.78 -5.38
N ARG A 72 -16.11 6.04 -4.22
CA ARG A 72 -16.39 7.23 -3.40
C ARG A 72 -15.72 8.50 -3.91
N GLY A 73 -14.88 8.41 -4.94
CA GLY A 73 -14.09 9.53 -5.47
C GLY A 73 -12.97 10.00 -4.53
N GLN A 74 -12.55 9.15 -3.59
CA GLN A 74 -11.44 9.45 -2.66
C GLN A 74 -10.08 9.10 -3.28
N VAL A 75 -10.06 8.15 -4.22
CA VAL A 75 -8.89 7.77 -5.02
C VAL A 75 -9.29 7.83 -6.49
N THR A 76 -8.39 8.32 -7.34
CA THR A 76 -8.63 8.41 -8.79
C THR A 76 -7.74 7.40 -9.51
N GLU A 77 -8.28 6.56 -10.40
CA GLU A 77 -7.53 5.49 -11.07
C GLU A 77 -6.29 6.00 -11.84
N SER A 78 -6.41 7.14 -12.55
CA SER A 78 -5.30 7.73 -13.32
C SER A 78 -4.20 8.34 -12.44
N GLU A 79 -4.50 8.61 -11.16
CA GLU A 79 -3.61 9.27 -10.21
C GLU A 79 -3.60 8.52 -8.86
N MET A 80 -3.67 7.19 -8.92
CA MET A 80 -3.93 6.35 -7.75
C MET A 80 -2.89 6.54 -6.65
N HIS A 81 -1.62 6.60 -7.02
CA HIS A 81 -0.51 6.83 -6.08
C HIS A 81 -0.65 8.19 -5.37
N ALA A 82 -0.83 9.27 -6.13
CA ALA A 82 -0.91 10.62 -5.58
C ALA A 82 -2.15 10.83 -4.71
N THR A 83 -3.32 10.38 -5.17
CA THR A 83 -4.57 10.52 -4.42
C THR A 83 -4.61 9.66 -3.16
N LEU A 84 -4.02 8.45 -3.19
CA LEU A 84 -3.88 7.62 -2.01
C LEU A 84 -2.88 8.20 -1.00
N PHE A 85 -1.77 8.76 -1.46
CA PHE A 85 -0.79 9.43 -0.59
C PHE A 85 -1.42 10.62 0.14
N GLU A 86 -2.19 11.47 -0.56
CA GLU A 86 -2.89 12.59 0.07
C GLU A 86 -3.99 12.12 1.03
N LEU A 87 -4.68 11.02 0.72
CA LEU A 87 -5.61 10.39 1.65
C LEU A 87 -4.90 9.90 2.92
N ALA A 88 -3.77 9.21 2.78
CA ALA A 88 -2.98 8.73 3.92
C ALA A 88 -2.46 9.87 4.80
N LYS A 89 -2.09 11.02 4.20
CA LYS A 89 -1.78 12.25 4.96
C LYS A 89 -2.99 12.80 5.70
N LYS A 90 -4.13 12.89 5.03
CA LYS A 90 -5.38 13.40 5.61
C LYS A 90 -5.85 12.56 6.81
N GLU A 91 -5.71 11.25 6.74
CA GLU A 91 -6.05 10.30 7.82
C GLU A 91 -4.96 10.22 8.91
N GLY A 92 -3.84 10.94 8.76
CA GLY A 92 -2.77 11.00 9.76
C GLY A 92 -1.84 9.77 9.80
N ILE A 93 -1.91 8.91 8.78
CA ILE A 93 -0.98 7.78 8.57
C ILE A 93 0.40 8.32 8.23
N ILE A 94 0.46 9.30 7.32
CA ILE A 94 1.68 10.01 6.95
C ILE A 94 1.72 11.34 7.71
N LYS A 95 2.70 11.47 8.60
CA LYS A 95 2.95 12.63 9.47
C LYS A 95 4.24 13.34 9.16
#